data_AF-R6D1Y9-F1
#
_entry.id   AF-R6D1Y9-F1
#
_cell.length_a   1.000
_cell.length_b   1.000
_cell.length_c   1.000
_cell.angle_alpha   90.00
_cell.angle_beta   90.00
_cell.angle_gamma   90.00
#
_symmetry.space_group_name_H-M   'P 1'
#
loop_
_entity.id
_entity.type
_entity.pdbx_description
1 polymer ?
#
loop_
_entity_poly.entity_id
_entity_poly.type
_entity_poly.pdbx_seq_one_letter_code
_entity_poly.pdbx_strand_id
1 'polypeptide(L)'
;MSFSRLDPEVGFLKRSERYFQVTDACIGCAICTEVCPRGNYELTSTGVKTEGDCDFCFACIHNCPQKAIQFQSLPDDPLLARGEVNPNARYRNEHVSLWSIKESNRQ
;
A
#
# COMPACT_ATOMS: atom_id res chain seq x y z
N MET A 1 22.56 -19.02 0.26
CA MET A 1 21.55 -18.01 0.63
C MET A 1 21.24 -17.05 -0.54
N SER A 2 20.97 -17.58 -1.75
CA SER A 2 20.82 -16.77 -2.98
C SER A 2 19.47 -16.98 -3.70
N PHE A 3 18.60 -17.87 -3.21
CA PHE A 3 17.39 -18.24 -3.95
C PHE A 3 16.24 -17.25 -3.78
N SER A 4 16.24 -16.43 -2.73
CA SER A 4 15.14 -15.50 -2.44
C SER A 4 15.48 -14.02 -2.66
N ARG A 5 16.77 -13.66 -2.82
CA ARG A 5 17.26 -12.26 -2.77
C ARG A 5 16.78 -11.48 -1.54
N LEU A 6 16.38 -12.18 -0.48
CA LEU A 6 16.01 -11.59 0.80
C LEU A 6 17.26 -11.49 1.65
N ASP A 7 17.52 -10.30 2.14
CA ASP A 7 18.52 -10.08 3.16
C ASP A 7 17.96 -10.60 4.49
N PRO A 8 18.56 -11.63 5.10
CA PRO A 8 18.07 -12.22 6.34
C PRO A 8 18.23 -11.30 7.56
N GLU A 9 19.05 -10.24 7.49
CA GLU A 9 19.24 -9.27 8.58
C GLU A 9 18.13 -8.23 8.63
N VAL A 10 17.61 -7.79 7.48
CA VAL A 10 16.50 -6.80 7.38
C VAL A 10 15.16 -7.41 6.95
N GLY A 11 15.14 -8.64 6.43
CA GLY A 11 13.92 -9.34 6.01
C GLY A 11 13.33 -8.82 4.68
N PHE A 12 12.00 -8.88 4.55
CA PHE A 12 11.25 -8.37 3.39
C PHE A 12 10.82 -6.92 3.61
N LEU A 13 11.78 -6.01 3.78
CA LEU A 13 11.47 -4.59 3.95
C LEU A 13 11.39 -3.90 2.60
N LYS A 14 10.23 -3.34 2.28
CA LYS A 14 10.00 -2.63 1.02
C LYS A 14 9.70 -1.16 1.29
N ARG A 15 10.27 -0.27 0.48
CA ARG A 15 10.02 1.18 0.58
C ARG A 15 8.69 1.54 -0.07
N SER A 16 7.70 2.02 0.66
CA SER A 16 6.36 2.24 0.11
C SER A 16 6.37 3.22 -1.07
N GLU A 17 7.19 4.27 -1.01
CA GLU A 17 7.38 5.27 -2.06
C GLU A 17 7.95 4.71 -3.37
N ARG A 18 8.61 3.53 -3.31
CA ARG A 18 9.10 2.85 -4.51
C ARG A 18 8.02 1.98 -5.16
N TYR A 19 7.14 1.38 -4.36
CA TYR A 19 6.24 0.33 -4.85
C TYR A 19 4.81 0.78 -5.07
N PHE A 20 4.38 1.85 -4.40
CA PHE A 20 3.03 2.37 -4.53
C PHE A 20 3.05 3.77 -5.16
N GLN A 21 2.00 4.07 -5.90
CA GLN A 21 1.71 5.39 -6.41
C GLN A 21 0.28 5.77 -6.07
N VAL A 22 0.05 7.08 -5.89
CA VAL A 22 -1.27 7.67 -5.72
C VAL A 22 -1.64 8.36 -7.03
N THR A 23 -2.73 7.92 -7.66
CA THR A 23 -3.20 8.50 -8.93
C THR A 23 -4.12 9.69 -8.70
N ASP A 24 -4.43 10.42 -9.78
CA ASP A 24 -5.34 11.58 -9.78
C ASP A 24 -6.80 11.22 -9.40
N ALA A 25 -7.13 9.94 -9.27
CA ALA A 25 -8.41 9.50 -8.71
C ALA A 25 -8.51 9.74 -7.19
N CYS A 26 -7.42 10.13 -6.52
CA CYS A 26 -7.41 10.39 -5.09
C CYS A 26 -8.24 11.63 -4.73
N ILE A 27 -9.26 11.44 -3.90
CA ILE A 27 -10.12 12.52 -3.40
C ILE A 27 -9.72 13.05 -2.00
N GLY A 28 -8.53 12.69 -1.50
CA GLY A 28 -8.06 13.17 -0.19
C GLY A 28 -8.81 12.62 1.04
N CYS A 29 -9.49 11.47 0.93
CA CYS A 29 -10.31 10.92 2.02
C CYS A 29 -9.56 10.42 3.27
N ALA A 30 -8.23 10.46 3.29
CA ALA A 30 -7.35 10.02 4.38
C ALA A 30 -7.45 8.54 4.82
N ILE A 31 -8.33 7.69 4.28
CA ILE A 31 -8.48 6.29 4.75
C ILE A 31 -7.15 5.52 4.79
N CYS A 32 -6.27 5.74 3.80
CA CYS A 32 -4.95 5.11 3.74
C CYS A 32 -4.06 5.41 4.96
N THR A 33 -4.17 6.59 5.57
CA THR A 33 -3.41 6.97 6.76
C THR A 33 -3.87 6.20 8.00
N GLU A 34 -5.15 5.83 8.05
CA GLU A 34 -5.74 5.10 9.18
C GLU A 34 -5.62 3.58 9.07
N VAL A 35 -5.58 3.03 7.84
CA VAL A 35 -5.47 1.58 7.62
C VAL A 35 -4.04 1.07 7.49
N CYS A 36 -3.05 1.95 7.36
CA CYS A 36 -1.65 1.56 7.29
C CYS A 36 -1.07 1.38 8.70
N PRO A 37 -0.73 0.16 9.15
CA PRO A 37 -0.20 -0.07 10.50
C PRO A 37 1.21 0.51 10.70
N ARG A 38 1.93 0.81 9.60
CA ARG A 38 3.27 1.41 9.63
C ARG A 38 3.27 2.93 9.59
N GLY A 39 2.10 3.56 9.36
CA GLY A 39 2.01 5.02 9.24
C GLY A 39 2.66 5.59 7.97
N ASN A 40 2.85 4.80 6.92
CA ASN A 40 3.58 5.22 5.71
C ASN A 40 2.79 6.17 4.79
N TYR A 41 1.66 6.72 5.23
CA TYR A 41 0.81 7.59 4.43
C TYR A 41 0.51 8.87 5.19
N GLU A 42 0.66 10.01 4.53
CA GLU A 42 0.40 11.34 5.06
C GLU A 42 -0.54 12.10 4.13
N LEU A 43 -1.58 12.73 4.68
CA LEU A 43 -2.42 13.66 3.93
C LEU A 43 -1.80 15.06 4.01
N THR A 44 -1.43 15.61 2.86
CA THR A 44 -0.84 16.93 2.71
C THR A 44 -1.80 17.90 2.01
N SER A 45 -1.44 19.17 1.90
CA SER A 45 -2.23 20.18 1.17
C SER A 45 -2.35 19.89 -0.34
N THR A 46 -1.44 19.09 -0.90
CA THR A 46 -1.41 18.74 -2.33
C THR A 46 -1.84 17.31 -2.62
N GLY A 47 -2.34 16.57 -1.61
CA GLY A 47 -2.79 15.18 -1.76
C GLY A 47 -2.10 14.24 -0.79
N VAL A 48 -2.18 12.94 -1.07
CA VAL A 48 -1.62 11.90 -0.19
C VAL A 48 -0.19 11.57 -0.63
N LYS A 49 0.76 11.63 0.31
CA LYS A 49 2.14 11.16 0.13
C LYS A 49 2.30 9.78 0.77
N THR A 50 3.17 8.94 0.21
CA THR A 50 3.64 7.73 0.88
C THR A 50 5.15 7.69 0.99
N GLU A 51 5.66 7.23 2.12
CA GLU A 51 7.09 7.08 2.40
C GLU A 51 7.30 6.14 3.60
N GLY A 52 8.34 5.31 3.55
CA GLY A 52 8.79 4.52 4.70
C GLY A 52 8.75 3.01 4.48
N ASP A 53 9.07 2.29 5.56
CA ASP A 53 9.23 0.84 5.53
C ASP A 53 7.88 0.13 5.58
N CYS A 54 7.59 -0.66 4.57
CA CYS A 54 6.29 -1.27 4.31
C CYS A 54 6.34 -2.79 4.42
N ASP A 55 5.40 -3.35 5.19
CA ASP A 55 5.24 -4.79 5.37
C ASP A 55 4.47 -5.47 4.23
N PHE A 56 4.06 -4.73 3.19
CA PHE A 56 3.35 -5.28 2.04
C PHE A 56 2.00 -5.95 2.38
N CYS A 57 1.28 -5.46 3.39
CA CYS A 57 -0.04 -5.98 3.78
C CYS A 57 -1.19 -5.60 2.83
N PHE A 58 -0.96 -4.63 1.93
CA PHE A 58 -1.92 -4.11 0.93
C PHE A 58 -3.23 -3.52 1.48
N ALA A 59 -3.31 -3.23 2.78
CA ALA A 59 -4.48 -2.60 3.38
C ALA A 59 -4.86 -1.27 2.68
N CYS A 60 -3.86 -0.47 2.29
CA CYS A 60 -4.04 0.79 1.57
C CYS A 60 -4.67 0.63 0.19
N ILE A 61 -4.21 -0.34 -0.62
CA ILE A 61 -4.76 -0.65 -1.95
C ILE A 61 -6.21 -1.12 -1.82
N HIS A 62 -6.46 -2.10 -0.94
CA HIS A 62 -7.78 -2.74 -0.81
C HIS A 62 -8.86 -1.81 -0.24
N ASN A 63 -8.48 -0.88 0.64
CA ASN A 63 -9.45 0.01 1.31
C ASN A 63 -9.52 1.41 0.70
N CYS A 64 -8.76 1.72 -0.35
CA CYS A 64 -8.93 2.98 -1.08
C CYS A 64 -10.26 2.93 -1.86
N PRO A 65 -11.27 3.77 -1.52
CA PRO A 65 -12.58 3.71 -2.16
C PRO A 65 -12.53 4.11 -3.65
N GLN A 66 -11.55 4.92 -4.03
CA GLN A 66 -11.33 5.36 -5.41
C GLN A 66 -10.35 4.47 -6.18
N LYS A 67 -9.79 3.44 -5.54
CA LYS A 67 -8.70 2.60 -6.10
C LYS A 67 -7.51 3.43 -6.62
N ALA A 68 -7.30 4.60 -6.01
CA ALA A 68 -6.27 5.55 -6.39
C ALA A 68 -4.86 5.11 -5.97
N ILE A 69 -4.74 4.17 -5.03
CA ILE A 69 -3.46 3.57 -4.64
C ILE A 69 -3.27 2.32 -5.49
N GLN A 70 -2.18 2.28 -6.24
CA GLN A 70 -1.84 1.23 -7.19
C GLN A 70 -0.35 0.87 -7.06
N PHE A 71 0.04 -0.31 -7.54
CA PHE A 71 1.46 -0.61 -7.67
C PHE A 71 2.11 0.23 -8.79
N GLN A 72 3.36 0.63 -8.58
CA GLN A 72 4.20 1.17 -9.65
C GLN A 72 4.64 0.07 -10.61
N SER A 73 4.85 0.44 -11.88
CA SER A 73 5.56 -0.42 -12.82
C SER A 73 7.06 -0.28 -12.56
N LEU A 74 7.69 -1.38 -12.14
CA LEU A 74 9.10 -1.41 -11.76
C LEU A 74 9.84 -2.40 -12.65
N PRO A 75 10.47 -1.95 -13.76
CA PRO A 75 11.12 -2.83 -14.74
C PRO A 75 12.20 -3.74 -14.14
N ASP A 76 12.82 -3.31 -13.05
CA ASP A 76 13.88 -3.99 -12.32
C ASP A 76 13.37 -4.95 -11.22
N ASP A 77 12.07 -4.91 -10.90
CA ASP A 77 11.44 -5.81 -9.93
C ASP A 77 10.73 -6.98 -10.63
N PRO A 78 11.05 -8.24 -10.33
CA PRO A 78 10.48 -9.40 -11.03
C PRO A 78 8.97 -9.57 -10.81
N LEU A 79 8.39 -9.03 -9.74
CA LEU A 79 6.96 -9.11 -9.45
C LEU A 79 6.17 -7.99 -10.15
N LEU A 80 6.82 -6.85 -10.43
CA LEU A 80 6.17 -5.64 -10.95
C LEU A 80 6.78 -5.12 -12.26
N ALA A 81 7.63 -5.90 -12.91
CA ALA A 81 8.20 -5.58 -14.23
C ALA A 81 7.14 -5.31 -15.30
N ARG A 82 5.95 -5.88 -15.14
CA ARG A 82 4.79 -5.68 -16.04
C ARG A 82 3.68 -4.83 -15.39
N GLY A 83 3.94 -4.25 -14.23
CA GLY A 83 2.95 -3.51 -13.43
C GLY A 83 1.85 -4.39 -12.83
N GLU A 84 0.86 -3.74 -12.22
CA GLU A 84 -0.34 -4.40 -11.68
C GLU A 84 -1.24 -4.90 -12.82
N VAL A 85 -1.44 -6.22 -12.91
CA VAL A 85 -2.24 -6.84 -13.98
C VAL A 85 -3.72 -6.45 -13.91
N ASN A 86 -4.27 -6.29 -12.70
CA ASN A 86 -5.67 -5.90 -12.51
C ASN A 86 -5.82 -4.77 -11.48
N PRO A 87 -5.55 -3.51 -11.87
CA PRO A 87 -5.62 -2.34 -10.99
C PRO A 87 -6.99 -2.07 -10.37
N ASN A 88 -8.04 -2.75 -10.85
CA ASN A 88 -9.41 -2.56 -10.38
C ASN A 88 -9.89 -3.67 -9.45
N ALA A 89 -9.18 -4.80 -9.35
CA ALA A 89 -9.51 -5.87 -8.43
C ALA A 89 -9.17 -5.46 -7.00
N ARG A 90 -10.18 -5.47 -6.12
CA ARG A 90 -10.02 -5.18 -4.69
C ARG A 90 -10.74 -6.26 -3.91
N TYR A 91 -10.05 -6.87 -2.97
CA TYR A 91 -10.68 -7.80 -2.04
C TYR A 91 -11.23 -7.04 -0.85
N ARG A 92 -12.47 -7.36 -0.46
CA ARG A 92 -13.06 -6.90 0.79
C ARG A 92 -13.74 -8.09 1.46
N ASN A 93 -13.26 -8.47 2.63
CA ASN A 93 -13.95 -9.46 3.45
C ASN A 93 -15.30 -8.88 3.91
N GLU A 94 -16.38 -9.65 3.75
CA GLU A 94 -17.75 -9.25 4.05
C GLU A 94 -18.06 -9.13 5.56
N HIS A 95 -17.26 -9.80 6.41
CA HIS A 95 -17.42 -9.82 7.87
C HIS A 95 -16.50 -8.86 8.61
N VAL A 96 -15.59 -8.16 7.91
CA VAL A 96 -14.65 -7.22 8.52
C VAL A 96 -14.99 -5.82 8.03
N SER A 97 -15.46 -4.94 8.93
CA SER A 97 -15.79 -3.55 8.55
C SER A 97 -14.53 -2.69 8.36
N LEU A 98 -14.65 -1.53 7.69
CA LEU A 98 -13.50 -0.61 7.56
C LEU A 98 -13.13 -0.04 8.93
N TRP A 99 -14.14 0.18 9.77
CA TRP A 99 -13.96 0.60 11.15
C TRP A 99 -13.14 -0.40 11.95
N SER A 100 -13.43 -1.70 11.83
CA SER A 100 -12.68 -2.76 12.53
C SER A 100 -11.19 -2.73 12.20
N ILE A 101 -10.84 -2.43 10.95
CA ILE A 101 -9.43 -2.30 10.52
C ILE A 101 -8.80 -1.05 11.16
N LYS A 102 -9.47 0.10 11.06
CA LYS A 102 -8.99 1.36 11.62
C LYS A 102 -8.77 1.27 13.13
N GLU A 103 -9.74 0.70 13.85
CA GLU A 103 -9.68 0.54 15.30
C GLU A 103 -8.53 -0.37 15.73
N SER A 104 -8.26 -1.44 14.97
CA SER A 104 -7.13 -2.34 15.25
C SER A 104 -5.77 -1.64 15.19
N ASN A 105 -5.66 -0.52 14.46
CA ASN A 105 -4.42 0.26 14.33
C ASN A 105 -4.29 1.40 15.36
N ARG A 106 -5.30 1.65 16.20
CA ARG A 106 -5.32 2.76 17.18
C ARG A 106 -4.89 2.33 18.60
N GLN A 107 -4.11 1.26 18.70
CA GLN A 107 -3.65 0.71 19.99
C GLN A 107 -2.59 1.59 20.66
#